data_AF-A0A2P1NM24-F1
#
_entry.id   AF-A0A2P1NM24-F1
#
_cell.length_a   1.000
_cell.length_b   1.000
_cell.length_c   1.000
_cell.angle_alpha   90.00
_cell.angle_beta   90.00
_cell.angle_gamma   90.00
#
_symmetry.space_group_name_H-M   'P 1'
#
loop_
_entity.id
_entity.type
_entity.pdbx_description
1 polymer ?
#
loop_
_entity_poly.entity_id
_entity_poly.type
_entity_poly.pdbx_seq_one_letter_code
_entity_poly.pdbx_strand_id
1 'polypeptide(L)' 'MTQHATTPTPRHATIQGHVTYREGDGMPITIRKGAVELLYAADSVTLSWQESNGAAGLAALPRDELERYVREGLIALAT' A
#
# COMPACT_ATOMS: atom_id res chain seq x y z
N MET A 1 21.10 -22.82 12.32
CA MET A 1 20.33 -22.66 11.06
C MET A 1 20.22 -21.17 10.79
N THR A 2 21.12 -20.63 9.95
CA THR A 2 21.09 -19.21 9.60
C THR A 2 20.10 -19.06 8.45
N GLN A 3 18.84 -18.70 8.75
CA GLN A 3 17.89 -18.37 7.70
C GLN A 3 18.39 -17.08 7.03
N HIS A 4 18.80 -17.18 5.77
CA HIS A 4 18.95 -16.01 4.91
C HIS A 4 17.55 -15.40 4.79
N ALA A 5 17.26 -14.33 5.54
CA ALA A 5 16.04 -13.58 5.37
C ALA A 5 16.12 -12.91 4.01
N THR A 6 15.42 -13.45 3.01
CA THR A 6 15.22 -12.76 1.75
C THR A 6 14.38 -11.53 2.08
N THR A 7 15.00 -10.35 2.12
CA THR A 7 14.27 -9.10 2.32
C THR A 7 13.23 -9.01 1.21
N PRO A 8 11.92 -8.96 1.54
CA PRO A 8 10.89 -8.86 0.52
C PRO A 8 11.12 -7.59 -0.30
N THR A 9 11.18 -7.72 -1.62
CA THR A 9 11.42 -6.59 -2.52
C THR A 9 10.12 -5.79 -2.69
N PRO A 10 10.11 -4.48 -2.41
CA PRO A 10 8.94 -3.65 -2.63
C PRO A 10 8.63 -3.54 -4.13
N ARG A 11 7.34 -3.43 -4.47
CA ARG A 11 6.86 -3.15 -5.83
C ARG A 11 6.33 -1.72 -5.92
N HIS A 12 6.58 -1.03 -7.01
CA HIS A 12 6.09 0.33 -7.19
C HIS A 12 4.65 0.35 -7.72
N ALA A 13 3.87 1.32 -7.26
CA ALA A 13 2.52 1.61 -7.74
C ALA A 13 2.21 3.11 -7.64
N THR A 14 1.06 3.52 -8.16
CA THR A 14 0.58 4.90 -8.08
C THR A 14 -0.89 4.92 -7.67
N ILE A 15 -1.21 5.66 -6.61
CA ILE A 15 -2.60 5.99 -6.24
C ILE A 15 -3.13 7.01 -7.27
N GLN A 16 -4.13 6.61 -8.04
CA GLN A 16 -4.78 7.42 -9.08
C GLN A 16 -6.15 7.97 -8.64
N GLY A 17 -6.80 7.30 -7.69
CA GLY A 17 -8.17 7.56 -7.26
C GLY A 17 -8.35 7.66 -5.75
N HIS A 18 -9.58 7.41 -5.30
CA HIS A 18 -9.94 7.46 -3.88
C HIS A 18 -9.61 6.12 -3.21
N VAL A 19 -8.47 6.07 -2.52
CA VAL A 19 -8.01 4.91 -1.75
C VAL A 19 -8.04 5.29 -0.29
N THR A 20 -8.55 4.39 0.55
CA THR A 20 -8.63 4.59 1.99
C THR A 20 -8.01 3.42 2.74
N TYR A 21 -7.61 3.66 3.98
CA TYR A 21 -7.24 2.63 4.94
C TYR A 21 -7.92 2.91 6.28
N ARG A 22 -7.87 1.96 7.20
CA ARG A 22 -8.42 2.10 8.56
C ARG A 22 -7.38 1.72 9.59
N GLU A 23 -7.36 2.46 10.69
CA GLU A 23 -6.61 2.10 11.89
C GLU A 23 -7.58 1.49 12.90
N GLY A 24 -7.49 0.16 13.10
CA GLY A 24 -8.48 -0.58 13.88
C GLY A 24 -9.90 -0.39 13.33
N ASP A 25 -10.84 -0.04 14.21
CA ASP A 25 -12.24 0.26 13.86
C ASP A 25 -12.49 1.74 13.52
N GLY A 26 -11.41 2.50 13.27
CA GLY A 26 -11.48 3.92 12.95
C GLY A 26 -12.24 4.25 11.67
N MET A 27 -12.48 5.56 11.50
CA MET A 27 -13.01 6.09 10.25
C MET A 27 -12.00 5.87 9.11
N PRO A 28 -12.46 5.63 7.87
CA PRO A 28 -11.57 5.53 6.72
C PRO A 28 -10.72 6.81 6.55
N ILE A 29 -9.41 6.62 6.42
CA ILE A 29 -8.43 7.68 6.17
C ILE A 29 -8.01 7.62 4.71
N THR A 30 -8.08 8.75 4.00
CA THR A 30 -7.72 8.81 2.57
C THR A 30 -6.21 8.84 2.39
N ILE A 31 -5.70 7.98 1.50
CA ILE A 31 -4.32 8.05 0.99
C ILE A 31 -4.31 9.01 -0.19
N ARG A 32 -3.41 10.00 -0.17
CA ARG A 32 -3.31 10.96 -1.27
C ARG A 32 -2.82 10.28 -2.56
N LYS A 33 -3.25 10.83 -3.70
CA LYS A 33 -2.74 10.44 -5.01
C LYS A 33 -1.23 10.62 -5.08
N GLY A 34 -0.53 9.69 -5.72
CA GLY A 34 0.92 9.73 -5.85
C GLY A 34 1.58 8.36 -5.84
N ALA A 35 2.91 8.36 -5.92
CA ALA A 35 3.73 7.16 -5.91
C ALA A 35 3.71 6.48 -4.53
N VAL A 36 3.62 5.16 -4.56
CA VAL A 36 3.67 4.30 -3.36
C VAL A 36 4.54 3.08 -3.63
N GLU A 37 5.07 2.50 -2.56
CA GLU A 37 5.67 1.18 -2.59
C GLU A 37 4.75 0.17 -1.91
N LEU A 38 4.74 -1.05 -2.44
CA LEU A 38 3.91 -2.16 -2.02
C LEU A 38 4.81 -3.29 -1.52
N LEU A 39 4.69 -3.63 -0.24
CA LEU A 39 5.35 -4.79 0.34
C LEU A 39 4.32 -5.88 0.60
N TYR A 40 4.42 -6.98 -0.15
CA TYR A 40 3.46 -8.09 -0.07
C TYR A 40 3.80 -9.03 1.08
N ALA A 41 2.80 -9.33 1.90
CA ALA A 41 2.80 -10.40 2.89
C ALA A 41 1.82 -11.51 2.48
N ALA A 42 1.61 -12.50 3.35
CA ALA A 42 0.74 -13.64 3.05
C ALA A 42 -0.72 -13.21 2.80
N ASP A 43 -1.28 -12.37 3.67
CA ASP A 43 -2.69 -11.97 3.73
C ASP A 43 -2.91 -10.46 3.50
N SER A 44 -1.83 -9.68 3.46
CA SER A 44 -1.87 -8.23 3.41
C SER A 44 -0.79 -7.65 2.49
N VAL A 45 -0.93 -6.37 2.18
CA VAL A 45 0.08 -5.56 1.50
C VAL A 45 0.29 -4.28 2.29
N THR A 46 1.53 -4.00 2.64
CA THR A 46 1.91 -2.72 3.23
C THR A 46 2.17 -1.71 2.13
N LEU A 47 1.45 -0.59 2.17
CA LEU A 47 1.65 0.59 1.34
C LEU A 47 2.53 1.57 2.11
N SER A 48 3.57 2.09 1.47
CA SER A 48 4.38 3.19 1.99
C SER A 48 4.46 4.34 1.00
N TRP A 49 4.45 5.57 1.51
CA TRP A 49 4.54 6.79 0.70
C TRP A 49 5.15 7.95 1.48
N GLN A 50 5.39 9.06 0.79
CA GLN A 50 5.83 10.31 1.39
C GLN A 50 4.66 11.30 1.47
N GLU A 51 4.40 11.82 2.66
CA GLU A 51 3.46 12.89 2.89
C GLU A 51 4.03 14.24 2.42
N SER A 52 3.17 15.24 2.19
CA SER A 52 3.56 16.58 1.70
C SER A 52 4.35 17.36 2.74
N ASN A 53 4.25 17.00 4.01
CA ASN A 53 5.05 17.55 5.11
C ASN A 53 6.38 16.80 5.30
N GLY A 54 6.71 15.83 4.43
CA GLY A 54 7.91 15.00 4.52
C GLY A 54 7.80 13.83 5.52
N ALA A 55 6.65 13.62 6.16
CA ALA A 55 6.44 12.44 6.99
C ALA A 55 6.30 11.17 6.13
N ALA A 56 6.72 10.03 6.65
CA ALA A 56 6.45 8.75 6.01
C ALA A 56 5.03 8.29 6.34
N GLY A 57 4.24 7.99 5.30
CA GLY A 57 2.95 7.30 5.44
C GLY A 57 3.13 5.80 5.31
N LEU A 58 2.38 5.04 6.11
CA LEU A 58 2.41 3.58 6.14
C LEU A 58 1.01 3.05 6.44
N ALA A 59 0.51 2.10 5.65
CA ALA A 59 -0.77 1.45 5.89
C ALA A 59 -0.72 -0.01 5.44
N ALA A 60 -1.34 -0.92 6.19
CA ALA A 60 -1.57 -2.29 5.74
C ALA A 60 -2.99 -2.41 5.16
N LEU A 61 -3.10 -2.97 3.96
CA LEU A 61 -4.38 -3.33 3.33
C LEU A 61 -4.50 -4.85 3.22
N PRO A 62 -5.68 -5.43 3.40
CA PRO A 62 -5.98 -6.78 2.92
C PRO A 62 -5.69 -6.92 1.42
N ARG A 63 -5.26 -8.10 0.98
CA ARG A 63 -4.89 -8.31 -0.45
C ARG A 63 -6.09 -8.13 -1.39
N ASP A 64 -7.26 -8.61 -1.00
CA ASP A 64 -8.51 -8.46 -1.76
C ASP A 64 -8.95 -6.99 -1.89
N GLU A 65 -8.64 -6.16 -0.89
CA GLU A 65 -8.86 -4.72 -0.93
C GLU A 65 -7.91 -4.03 -1.91
N LEU A 66 -6.62 -4.36 -1.90
CA LEU A 66 -5.68 -3.87 -2.91
C LEU A 66 -6.13 -4.29 -4.33
N GLU A 67 -6.48 -5.56 -4.51
CA GLU A 67 -6.93 -6.09 -5.80
C GLU A 67 -8.20 -5.39 -6.30
N ARG A 68 -9.14 -5.07 -5.39
CA ARG A 68 -10.31 -4.23 -5.70
C ARG A 68 -9.88 -2.87 -6.22
N TYR A 69 -8.98 -2.17 -5.53
CA TYR A 69 -8.50 -0.86 -5.95
C TYR A 69 -7.77 -0.89 -7.29
N VAL A 70 -7.00 -1.94 -7.58
CA VAL A 70 -6.35 -2.13 -8.88
C VAL A 70 -7.38 -2.35 -9.98
N ARG A 71 -8.36 -3.24 -9.76
CA ARG A 71 -9.44 -3.52 -10.71
C ARG A 71 -10.29 -2.28 -11.02
N GLU A 72 -10.51 -1.42 -10.03
CA GLU A 72 -11.25 -0.16 -10.19
C GLU A 72 -10.41 0.97 -10.80
N GLY A 73 -9.12 0.74 -11.08
CA GLY A 73 -8.20 1.76 -11.61
C GLY A 73 -7.86 2.86 -10.61
N LEU A 74 -8.08 2.61 -9.32
CA LEU A 74 -7.74 3.55 -8.24
C LEU A 74 -6.28 3.43 -7.83
N ILE A 75 -5.66 2.27 -8.09
CA ILE A 75 -4.22 2.01 -7.95
C ILE A 75 -3.70 1.42 -9.26
N ALA A 76 -2.66 2.03 -9.83
CA ALA A 76 -1.94 1.48 -10.97
C ALA A 76 -0.64 0.83 -10.52
N LEU A 77 -0.46 -0.45 -10.84
CA LEU A 77 0.81 -1.15 -10.61
C LEU A 77 1.83 -0.70 -11.67
N ALA A 78 3.09 -0.46 -11.26
CA ALA A 78 4.17 -0.29 -12.21
C ALA A 78 4.39 -1.63 -12.95
N THR A 79 4.64 -1.55 -14.26
CA THR A 79 4.89 -2.72 -15.12
C THR A 79 6.36 -3.11 -15.08
#